data_AF-K5XC42-F1
#
_entry.id   AF-K5XC42-F1
#
_cell.length_a   1.000
_cell.length_b   1.000
_cell.length_c   1.000
_cell.angle_alpha   90.00
_cell.angle_beta   90.00
_cell.angle_gamma   90.00
#
_symmetry.space_group_name_H-M   'P 1'
#
loop_
_entity.id
_entity.type
_entity.pdbx_description
1 polymer ?
#
loop_
_entity_poly.entity_id
_entity_poly.type
_entity_poly.pdbx_seq_one_letter_code
_entity_poly.pdbx_strand_id
1 'polypeptide(L)'
;MGKLIWHEHARLVSITATIYGIWAAYWGLFYRKFFWDFIGSTLRNPGGAQPGPNVAPFITVIVKVPVVQIFAMLLGFFILALEWPLPLMKKLPIYRNIVVRMVLLFFQTFLNILFYQATIVSKIPGQYRKAKESGDLLFFPSTVVHHRDADTDLEFQIRVCPALKSKPQRAAVPDPTVTASISPNVLPQTKPIDPFMPPYNENLYVGELRDEDSEDEYVVLMNKFSVVPNHFLLISKEYQSQSSALLPQDLVQTYKLLVEARKTGIKSFAFYNCGDFSGASQPHKHIQFFPIDPTEAGPPIERLARTTNIQTPSKPFTISKLPYANHVFRLPHDLQYEDGEKLGRTLTEAFLALLDLGISTVRHAPDYPIGRPSYNVIFTLEHMHLIPRRCEAYSLPEKGDVIPVNSLGFAGLLLLLADENLENVKAHGVGKVLKGVGLESVHELQLAGTTDETVDMTRM
;
A
#
# COMPACT_ATOMS: atom_id res chain seq x y z
N MET A 1 -28.81 -4.89 -39.80
CA MET A 1 -27.65 -5.52 -39.14
C MET A 1 -27.39 -4.99 -37.74
N GLY A 2 -27.28 -3.66 -37.51
CA GLY A 2 -26.97 -3.11 -36.18
C GLY A 2 -27.85 -3.61 -35.03
N LYS A 3 -29.19 -3.62 -35.16
CA LYS A 3 -30.09 -4.11 -34.11
C LYS A 3 -29.84 -5.57 -33.70
N LEU A 4 -29.52 -6.45 -34.65
CA LEU A 4 -29.25 -7.87 -34.37
C LEU A 4 -27.95 -8.02 -33.56
N ILE A 5 -26.92 -7.26 -33.92
CA ILE A 5 -25.62 -7.22 -33.23
C ILE A 5 -25.79 -6.74 -31.78
N TRP A 6 -26.60 -5.68 -31.56
CA TRP A 6 -26.89 -5.18 -30.20
C TRP A 6 -27.66 -6.20 -29.35
N HIS A 7 -28.59 -6.94 -29.93
CA HIS A 7 -29.33 -7.98 -29.21
C HIS A 7 -28.44 -9.17 -28.84
N GLU A 8 -27.57 -9.63 -29.74
CA GLU A 8 -26.60 -10.68 -29.45
C GLU A 8 -25.57 -10.23 -28.41
N HIS A 9 -25.08 -9.00 -28.51
CA HIS A 9 -24.16 -8.44 -27.55
C HIS A 9 -24.80 -8.30 -26.15
N ALA A 10 -26.01 -7.76 -26.06
CA ALA A 10 -26.74 -7.65 -24.80
C ALA A 10 -26.99 -9.03 -24.15
N ARG A 11 -27.28 -10.05 -24.97
CA ARG A 11 -27.41 -11.43 -24.52
C ARG A 11 -26.10 -11.99 -23.99
N LEU A 12 -24.97 -11.76 -24.67
CA LEU A 12 -23.66 -12.19 -24.18
C LEU A 12 -23.30 -11.51 -22.86
N VAL A 13 -23.52 -10.19 -22.75
CA VAL A 13 -23.33 -9.43 -21.50
C VAL A 13 -24.19 -10.01 -20.38
N SER A 14 -25.46 -10.32 -20.65
CA SER A 14 -26.36 -10.96 -19.70
C SER A 14 -25.80 -12.31 -19.23
N ILE A 15 -25.39 -13.19 -20.15
CA ILE A 15 -24.83 -14.50 -19.82
C ILE A 15 -23.59 -14.35 -18.94
N THR A 16 -22.64 -13.50 -19.35
CA THR A 16 -21.41 -13.25 -18.59
C THR A 16 -21.72 -12.72 -17.19
N ALA A 17 -22.58 -11.70 -17.08
CA ALA A 17 -22.97 -11.14 -15.78
C ALA A 17 -23.67 -12.17 -14.88
N THR A 18 -24.51 -13.04 -15.46
CA THR A 18 -25.16 -14.15 -14.74
C THR A 18 -24.17 -15.20 -14.27
N ILE A 19 -23.18 -15.59 -15.07
CA ILE A 19 -22.12 -16.52 -14.66
C ILE A 19 -21.32 -15.95 -13.48
N TYR A 20 -20.90 -14.68 -13.56
CA TYR A 20 -20.23 -14.01 -12.44
C TYR A 20 -21.14 -13.89 -11.21
N GLY A 21 -22.44 -13.68 -11.39
CA GLY A 21 -23.41 -13.68 -10.31
C GLY A 21 -23.52 -15.03 -9.60
N ILE A 22 -23.59 -16.13 -10.35
CA ILE A 22 -23.58 -17.51 -9.81
C ILE A 22 -22.27 -17.77 -9.06
N TRP A 23 -21.14 -17.39 -9.65
CA TRP A 23 -19.83 -17.55 -9.03
C TRP A 23 -19.71 -16.75 -7.71
N ALA A 24 -20.14 -15.49 -7.72
CA ALA A 24 -20.16 -14.66 -6.52
C ALA A 24 -21.09 -15.24 -5.44
N ALA A 25 -22.27 -15.74 -5.84
CA ALA A 25 -23.21 -16.38 -4.91
C ALA A 25 -22.61 -17.65 -4.28
N TYR A 26 -21.90 -18.47 -5.07
CA TYR A 26 -21.17 -19.63 -4.58
C TYR A 26 -20.14 -19.25 -3.51
N TRP A 27 -19.26 -18.28 -3.78
CA TRP A 27 -18.30 -17.79 -2.77
C TRP A 27 -18.98 -17.16 -1.57
N GLY A 28 -20.11 -16.48 -1.77
CA GLY A 28 -20.93 -15.90 -0.72
C GLY A 28 -21.55 -16.93 0.24
N LEU A 29 -21.61 -18.22 -0.12
CA LEU A 29 -22.01 -19.31 0.80
C LEU A 29 -20.94 -19.57 1.87
N PHE A 30 -19.67 -19.38 1.53
CA PHE A 30 -18.52 -19.59 2.41
C PHE A 30 -18.12 -18.30 3.14
N TYR A 31 -18.03 -17.19 2.42
CA TYR A 31 -17.62 -15.88 2.96
C TYR A 31 -18.84 -15.00 3.19
N ARG A 32 -19.56 -15.28 4.27
CA ARG A 32 -20.89 -14.72 4.51
C ARG A 32 -20.80 -13.32 5.12
N LYS A 33 -20.62 -12.32 4.24
CA LYS A 33 -20.70 -10.88 4.56
C LYS A 33 -21.70 -10.21 3.63
N PHE A 34 -22.23 -9.06 4.03
CA PHE A 34 -23.23 -8.32 3.26
C PHE A 34 -22.84 -6.85 3.15
N PHE A 35 -23.23 -6.21 2.06
CA PHE A 35 -22.70 -4.90 1.67
C PHE A 35 -22.90 -3.79 2.72
N TRP A 36 -23.96 -3.86 3.53
CA TRP A 36 -24.39 -2.80 4.44
C TRP A 36 -24.03 -3.04 5.92
N ASP A 37 -23.12 -3.96 6.21
CA ASP A 37 -22.73 -4.31 7.60
C ASP A 37 -22.13 -3.14 8.41
N PHE A 38 -21.68 -2.09 7.72
CA PHE A 38 -21.12 -0.86 8.29
C PHE A 38 -22.17 0.20 8.71
N ILE A 39 -23.44 0.10 8.29
CA ILE A 39 -24.45 1.12 8.61
C ILE A 39 -24.92 0.94 10.05
N GLY A 40 -24.56 1.89 10.92
CA GLY A 40 -25.00 1.94 12.31
C GLY A 40 -24.34 0.89 13.20
N SER A 41 -23.16 0.38 12.82
CA SER A 41 -22.40 -0.55 13.64
C SER A 41 -21.83 0.16 14.88
N THR A 42 -21.99 -0.44 16.05
CA THR A 42 -21.34 0.03 17.29
C THR A 42 -20.14 -0.86 17.59
N LEU A 43 -18.97 -0.23 17.82
CA LEU A 43 -17.76 -0.93 18.20
C LEU A 43 -17.90 -1.39 19.67
N ARG A 44 -17.82 -2.70 19.92
CA ARG A 44 -17.77 -3.25 21.29
C ARG A 44 -16.61 -4.23 21.41
N ASN A 45 -15.92 -4.15 22.54
CA ASN A 45 -14.84 -5.07 22.92
C ASN A 45 -15.44 -6.15 23.85
N PRO A 46 -15.18 -7.46 23.65
CA PRO A 46 -14.48 -8.09 22.52
C PRO A 46 -15.41 -8.32 21.31
N GLY A 47 -14.86 -8.25 20.09
CA GLY A 47 -15.58 -8.71 18.88
C GLY A 47 -15.74 -7.71 17.72
N GLY A 48 -15.13 -6.53 17.77
CA GLY A 48 -15.10 -5.59 16.63
C GLY A 48 -16.43 -4.88 16.36
N ALA A 49 -16.63 -4.43 15.12
CA ALA A 49 -17.84 -3.71 14.71
C ALA A 49 -19.05 -4.66 14.68
N GLN A 50 -19.95 -4.52 15.66
CA GLN A 50 -21.21 -5.25 15.66
C GLN A 50 -22.24 -4.45 14.86
N PRO A 51 -22.86 -5.03 13.81
CA PRO A 51 -23.84 -4.31 13.02
C PRO A 51 -25.05 -3.92 13.88
N GLY A 52 -25.58 -2.71 13.68
CA GLY A 52 -26.68 -2.18 14.48
C GLY A 52 -27.95 -3.04 14.42
N PRO A 53 -28.87 -2.92 15.39
CA PRO A 53 -30.10 -3.73 15.45
C PRO A 53 -30.95 -3.62 14.18
N ASN A 54 -30.87 -2.50 13.45
CA ASN A 54 -31.59 -2.26 12.21
C ASN A 54 -31.19 -3.19 11.06
N VAL A 55 -30.01 -3.83 11.11
CA VAL A 55 -29.52 -4.76 10.07
C VAL A 55 -29.58 -6.23 10.49
N ALA A 56 -30.12 -6.54 11.68
CA ALA A 56 -30.27 -7.90 12.19
C ALA A 56 -31.04 -8.88 11.24
N PRO A 57 -32.07 -8.44 10.48
CA PRO A 57 -32.69 -9.30 9.48
C PRO A 57 -31.70 -9.74 8.38
N PHE A 58 -30.86 -8.83 7.90
CA PHE A 58 -29.86 -9.13 6.87
C PHE A 58 -28.78 -10.08 7.38
N ILE A 59 -28.35 -9.94 8.63
CA ILE A 59 -27.41 -10.90 9.26
C ILE A 59 -28.01 -12.30 9.26
N THR A 60 -29.28 -12.43 9.65
CA THR A 60 -29.92 -13.76 9.75
C THR A 60 -30.03 -14.42 8.38
N VAL A 61 -30.47 -13.64 7.39
CA VAL A 61 -30.76 -14.14 6.04
C VAL A 61 -29.48 -14.33 5.22
N ILE A 62 -28.44 -13.52 5.40
CA ILE A 62 -27.20 -13.55 4.58
C ILE A 62 -26.06 -14.26 5.30
N VAL A 63 -25.87 -14.00 6.61
CA VAL A 63 -24.72 -14.50 7.38
C VAL A 63 -25.00 -15.87 8.02
N LYS A 64 -26.19 -16.07 8.59
CA LYS A 64 -26.50 -17.33 9.30
C LYS A 64 -26.99 -18.46 8.38
N VAL A 65 -27.94 -18.17 7.48
CA VAL A 65 -28.69 -19.20 6.71
C VAL A 65 -28.57 -19.00 5.17
N PRO A 66 -27.43 -18.51 4.68
CA PRO A 66 -27.19 -17.78 3.39
C PRO A 66 -28.32 -17.83 2.31
N VAL A 67 -29.49 -17.33 2.66
CA VAL A 67 -30.72 -17.45 1.87
C VAL A 67 -30.61 -16.60 0.61
N VAL A 68 -30.09 -15.38 0.74
CA VAL A 68 -29.91 -14.46 -0.39
C VAL A 68 -28.95 -15.05 -1.42
N GLN A 69 -27.84 -15.66 -0.99
CA GLN A 69 -26.87 -16.28 -1.88
C GLN A 69 -27.47 -17.49 -2.59
N ILE A 70 -28.24 -18.32 -1.89
CA ILE A 70 -28.96 -19.46 -2.51
C ILE A 70 -29.94 -18.94 -3.56
N PHE A 71 -30.76 -17.93 -3.25
CA PHE A 71 -31.70 -17.36 -4.21
C PHE A 71 -31.01 -16.71 -5.40
N ALA A 72 -29.91 -15.99 -5.19
CA ALA A 72 -29.11 -15.40 -6.25
C ALA A 72 -28.55 -16.47 -7.20
N MET A 73 -28.07 -17.58 -6.63
CA MET A 73 -27.55 -18.72 -7.40
C MET A 73 -28.66 -19.43 -8.20
N LEU A 74 -29.81 -19.70 -7.58
CA LEU A 74 -30.97 -20.31 -8.26
C LEU A 74 -31.52 -19.42 -9.37
N LEU A 75 -31.67 -18.12 -9.10
CA LEU A 75 -32.10 -17.14 -10.10
C LEU A 75 -31.08 -17.06 -11.24
N GLY A 76 -29.79 -17.06 -10.93
CA GLY A 76 -28.72 -17.07 -11.92
C GLY A 76 -28.79 -18.31 -12.83
N PHE A 77 -28.93 -19.51 -12.27
CA PHE A 77 -29.10 -20.73 -13.08
C PHE A 77 -30.35 -20.67 -13.96
N PHE A 78 -31.45 -20.11 -13.46
CA PHE A 78 -32.67 -19.95 -14.23
C PHE A 78 -32.50 -18.97 -15.41
N ILE A 79 -31.85 -17.82 -15.18
CA ILE A 79 -31.52 -16.85 -16.23
C ILE A 79 -30.58 -17.48 -17.27
N LEU A 80 -29.57 -18.22 -16.83
CA LEU A 80 -28.66 -18.94 -17.73
C LEU A 80 -29.41 -19.95 -18.59
N ALA A 81 -30.37 -20.68 -18.02
CA ALA A 81 -31.23 -21.62 -18.74
C ALA A 81 -32.25 -20.95 -19.68
N LEU A 82 -32.50 -19.65 -19.56
CA LEU A 82 -33.30 -18.84 -20.50
C LEU A 82 -32.45 -18.21 -21.61
N GLU A 83 -31.27 -17.71 -21.25
CA GLU A 83 -30.33 -17.06 -22.15
C GLU A 83 -29.53 -18.06 -22.98
N TRP A 84 -29.18 -19.22 -22.42
CA TRP A 84 -28.61 -20.36 -23.12
C TRP A 84 -29.59 -21.54 -23.07
N PRO A 85 -30.65 -21.50 -23.90
CA PRO A 85 -31.87 -22.24 -23.62
C PRO A 85 -31.72 -23.75 -23.75
N LEU A 86 -32.03 -24.44 -22.66
CA LEU A 86 -32.26 -25.88 -22.67
C LEU A 86 -33.40 -26.20 -23.66
N PRO A 87 -33.39 -27.37 -24.34
CA PRO A 87 -34.40 -27.72 -25.34
C PRO A 87 -35.86 -27.62 -24.85
N LEU A 88 -36.09 -27.90 -23.56
CA LEU A 88 -37.39 -27.80 -22.89
C LEU A 88 -37.86 -26.35 -22.71
N MET A 89 -36.93 -25.41 -22.43
CA MET A 89 -37.23 -24.00 -22.17
C MET A 89 -37.67 -23.26 -23.44
N LYS A 90 -37.16 -23.65 -24.62
CA LYS A 90 -37.53 -23.05 -25.92
C LYS A 90 -39.03 -23.16 -26.24
N LYS A 91 -39.71 -24.15 -25.65
CA LYS A 91 -41.13 -24.43 -25.88
C LYS A 91 -42.06 -23.58 -25.01
N LEU A 92 -41.53 -22.95 -23.94
CA LEU A 92 -42.33 -22.19 -22.99
C LEU A 92 -42.53 -20.73 -23.48
N PRO A 93 -43.72 -20.12 -23.24
CA PRO A 93 -43.99 -18.72 -23.62
C PRO A 93 -43.01 -17.72 -22.99
N ILE A 94 -42.52 -18.05 -21.79
CA ILE A 94 -41.60 -17.21 -21.01
C ILE A 94 -40.27 -16.96 -21.74
N TYR A 95 -39.81 -17.91 -22.56
CA TYR A 95 -38.54 -17.79 -23.29
C TYR A 95 -38.55 -16.62 -24.28
N ARG A 96 -39.70 -16.34 -24.89
CA ARG A 96 -39.89 -15.29 -25.91
C ARG A 96 -40.18 -13.91 -25.30
N ASN A 97 -40.37 -13.83 -23.99
CA ASN A 97 -40.78 -12.60 -23.31
C ASN A 97 -39.58 -11.78 -22.84
N ILE A 98 -39.30 -10.68 -23.54
CA ILE A 98 -38.18 -9.79 -23.21
C ILE A 98 -38.39 -9.03 -21.89
N VAL A 99 -39.65 -8.73 -21.53
CA VAL A 99 -39.99 -8.05 -20.27
C VAL A 99 -39.61 -8.93 -19.08
N VAL A 100 -39.90 -10.24 -19.17
CA VAL A 100 -39.51 -11.19 -18.13
C VAL A 100 -37.99 -11.22 -17.96
N ARG A 101 -37.21 -11.22 -19.04
CA ARG A 101 -35.74 -11.18 -18.96
C ARG A 101 -35.23 -9.93 -18.24
N MET A 102 -35.77 -8.75 -18.58
CA MET A 102 -35.42 -7.50 -17.91
C MET A 102 -35.75 -7.53 -16.42
N VAL A 103 -36.93 -8.05 -16.05
CA VAL A 103 -37.34 -8.20 -14.65
C VAL A 103 -36.41 -9.16 -13.90
N LEU A 104 -36.09 -10.32 -14.49
CA LEU A 104 -35.18 -11.29 -13.86
C LEU A 104 -33.78 -10.71 -13.66
N LEU A 105 -33.25 -9.97 -14.64
CA LEU A 105 -31.96 -9.30 -14.52
C LEU A 105 -31.98 -8.22 -13.43
N PHE A 106 -33.06 -7.46 -13.31
CA PHE A 106 -33.23 -6.49 -12.22
C PHE A 106 -33.21 -7.17 -10.85
N PHE A 107 -33.94 -8.28 -10.68
CA PHE A 107 -33.90 -9.07 -9.44
C PHE A 107 -32.53 -9.68 -9.18
N GLN A 108 -31.83 -10.14 -10.22
CA GLN A 108 -30.46 -10.65 -10.11
C GLN A 108 -29.51 -9.56 -9.60
N THR A 109 -29.59 -8.35 -10.15
CA THR A 109 -28.82 -7.20 -9.67
C THR A 109 -29.14 -6.88 -8.22
N PHE A 110 -30.43 -6.84 -7.86
CA PHE A 110 -30.86 -6.57 -6.49
C PHE A 110 -30.30 -7.61 -5.49
N LEU A 111 -30.46 -8.90 -5.78
CA LEU A 111 -29.95 -9.97 -4.92
C LEU A 111 -28.42 -9.93 -4.82
N ASN A 112 -27.72 -9.75 -5.93
CA ASN A 112 -26.25 -9.73 -5.95
C ASN A 112 -25.66 -8.54 -5.17
N ILE A 113 -26.31 -7.38 -5.20
CA ILE A 113 -25.86 -6.21 -4.42
C ILE A 113 -25.94 -6.48 -2.91
N LEU A 114 -26.94 -7.25 -2.44
CA LEU A 114 -27.12 -7.49 -1.01
C LEU A 114 -25.95 -8.23 -0.36
N PHE A 115 -25.24 -9.10 -1.10
CA PHE A 115 -24.05 -9.81 -0.62
C PHE A 115 -22.77 -9.40 -1.33
N TYR A 116 -22.79 -8.29 -2.07
CA TYR A 116 -21.60 -7.76 -2.73
C TYR A 116 -20.57 -7.34 -1.69
N GLN A 117 -19.37 -7.91 -1.75
CA GLN A 117 -18.25 -7.50 -0.92
C GLN A 117 -17.47 -6.39 -1.62
N ALA A 118 -17.57 -5.18 -1.11
CA ALA A 118 -16.62 -4.13 -1.45
C ALA A 118 -15.29 -4.44 -0.77
N THR A 119 -14.21 -4.59 -1.54
CA THR A 119 -12.86 -4.74 -0.98
C THR A 119 -12.46 -3.47 -0.23
N ILE A 120 -11.59 -3.57 0.77
CA ILE A 120 -11.17 -2.40 1.57
C ILE A 120 -10.61 -1.29 0.67
N VAL A 121 -9.85 -1.65 -0.37
CA VAL A 121 -9.26 -0.70 -1.29
C VAL A 121 -10.30 0.06 -2.12
N SER A 122 -11.42 -0.58 -2.48
CA SER A 122 -12.51 0.08 -3.21
C SER A 122 -13.20 1.21 -2.41
N LYS A 123 -13.08 1.18 -1.06
CA LYS A 123 -13.64 2.21 -0.18
C LYS A 123 -12.77 3.47 -0.13
N ILE A 124 -11.49 3.40 -0.51
CA ILE A 124 -10.51 4.49 -0.36
C ILE A 124 -10.99 5.82 -0.98
N PRO A 125 -11.47 5.88 -2.24
CA PRO A 125 -11.88 7.16 -2.84
C PRO A 125 -13.12 7.75 -2.18
N GLY A 126 -14.04 6.91 -1.71
CA GLY A 126 -15.22 7.33 -0.95
C GLY A 126 -14.82 7.89 0.41
N GLN A 127 -13.98 7.16 1.14
CA GLN A 127 -13.50 7.55 2.46
C GLN A 127 -12.68 8.84 2.41
N TYR A 128 -11.81 9.00 1.40
CA TYR A 128 -11.05 10.23 1.19
C TYR A 128 -11.96 11.46 1.06
N ARG A 129 -13.01 11.39 0.21
CA ARG A 129 -13.96 12.49 0.03
C ARG A 129 -14.69 12.80 1.33
N LYS A 130 -15.22 11.77 2.00
CA LYS A 130 -15.90 11.91 3.30
C LYS A 130 -15.02 12.58 4.34
N ALA A 131 -13.76 12.14 4.49
CA ALA A 131 -12.82 12.69 5.45
C ALA A 131 -12.40 14.12 5.15
N LYS A 132 -12.26 14.45 3.86
CA LYS A 132 -11.93 15.80 3.40
C LYS A 132 -13.10 16.76 3.65
N GLU A 133 -14.32 16.33 3.36
CA GLU A 133 -15.54 17.12 3.55
C GLU A 133 -15.86 17.33 5.04
N SER A 134 -15.58 16.35 5.91
CA SER A 134 -15.75 16.49 7.36
C SER A 134 -14.67 17.36 8.03
N GLY A 135 -13.56 17.63 7.33
CA GLY A 135 -12.40 18.34 7.88
C GLY A 135 -11.48 17.49 8.75
N ASP A 136 -11.76 16.18 8.89
CA ASP A 136 -10.90 15.25 9.64
C ASP A 136 -9.60 14.92 8.89
N LEU A 137 -9.63 14.99 7.56
CA LEU A 137 -8.47 14.91 6.69
C LEU A 137 -8.12 16.31 6.16
N LEU A 138 -6.88 16.71 6.43
CA LEU A 138 -6.31 17.98 5.99
C LEU A 138 -5.60 17.75 4.66
N PHE A 139 -6.21 18.24 3.58
CA PHE A 139 -5.61 18.22 2.25
C PHE A 139 -4.80 19.49 2.01
N PHE A 140 -3.52 19.33 1.64
CA PHE A 140 -2.62 20.44 1.35
C PHE A 140 -2.37 20.52 -0.16
N PRO A 141 -2.91 21.56 -0.84
CA PRO A 141 -2.57 21.82 -2.24
C PRO A 141 -1.06 21.97 -2.41
N SER A 142 -0.53 21.35 -3.46
CA SER A 142 0.90 21.36 -3.76
C SER A 142 1.13 21.44 -5.26
N THR A 143 2.27 22.01 -5.64
CA THR A 143 2.72 22.07 -7.03
C THR A 143 3.74 20.96 -7.26
N VAL A 144 3.78 20.43 -8.49
CA VAL A 144 4.76 19.41 -8.89
C VAL A 144 5.59 19.96 -10.04
N VAL A 145 6.90 19.84 -9.92
CA VAL A 145 7.87 20.24 -10.93
C VAL A 145 8.70 19.02 -11.30
N HIS A 146 8.77 18.72 -12.59
CA HIS A 146 9.62 17.66 -13.11
C HIS A 146 11.04 18.22 -13.31
N HIS A 147 12.04 17.51 -12.80
CA HIS A 147 13.44 17.88 -12.92
C HIS A 147 14.27 16.65 -13.29
N ARG A 148 14.85 16.66 -14.49
CA ARG A 148 15.80 15.65 -14.92
C ARG A 148 17.17 15.98 -14.34
N ASP A 149 17.64 15.11 -13.46
CA ASP A 149 18.94 15.22 -12.81
C ASP A 149 20.04 14.77 -13.80
N ALA A 150 21.07 15.60 -13.97
CA ALA A 150 22.09 15.40 -15.00
C ALA A 150 23.00 14.20 -14.71
N ASP A 151 23.23 13.88 -13.43
CA ASP A 151 24.16 12.82 -13.02
C ASP A 151 23.51 11.43 -13.14
N THR A 152 22.22 11.34 -12.82
CA THR A 152 21.48 10.07 -12.78
C THR A 152 20.63 9.78 -14.02
N ASP A 153 20.39 10.80 -14.86
CA ASP A 153 19.39 10.82 -15.95
C ASP A 153 17.97 10.46 -15.47
N LEU A 154 17.71 10.57 -14.15
CA LEU A 154 16.42 10.32 -13.55
C LEU A 154 15.59 11.61 -13.55
N GLU A 155 14.35 11.50 -14.02
CA GLU A 155 13.37 12.58 -13.91
C GLU A 155 12.67 12.52 -12.55
N PHE A 156 13.13 13.36 -11.63
CA PHE A 156 12.52 13.53 -10.31
C PHE A 156 11.24 14.35 -10.40
N GLN A 157 10.26 14.01 -9.57
CA GLN A 157 9.10 14.86 -9.30
C GLN A 157 9.32 15.59 -7.98
N ILE A 158 9.58 16.90 -8.06
CA ILE A 158 9.76 17.76 -6.91
C ILE A 158 8.42 18.40 -6.59
N ARG A 159 7.84 18.02 -5.46
CA ARG A 159 6.59 18.55 -4.95
C ARG A 159 6.86 19.65 -3.94
N VAL A 160 6.23 20.82 -4.11
CA VAL A 160 6.37 21.93 -3.17
C VAL A 160 5.04 22.14 -2.42
N CYS A 161 5.10 22.15 -1.09
CA CYS A 161 3.94 22.24 -0.22
C CYS A 161 4.21 23.12 1.02
N PRO A 162 4.17 24.46 0.88
CA PRO A 162 4.50 25.38 1.97
C PRO A 162 3.59 25.26 3.20
N ALA A 163 2.32 24.92 2.98
CA ALA A 163 1.32 24.77 4.03
C ALA A 163 1.63 23.63 5.04
N LEU A 164 2.60 22.75 4.74
CA LEU A 164 2.98 21.66 5.63
C LEU A 164 3.98 22.11 6.73
N LYS A 165 4.56 23.31 6.64
CA LYS A 165 5.43 23.90 7.68
C LYS A 165 4.71 24.07 9.02
N SER A 166 3.41 24.32 9.02
CA SER A 166 2.63 24.55 10.24
C SER A 166 2.20 23.25 10.96
N LYS A 167 2.68 22.08 10.50
CA LYS A 167 2.42 20.82 11.19
C LYS A 167 3.19 20.81 12.53
N PRO A 168 2.58 20.40 13.66
CA PRO A 168 3.30 20.22 14.91
C PRO A 168 4.41 19.17 14.70
N GLN A 169 5.66 19.62 14.72
CA GLN A 169 6.83 18.74 14.64
C GLN A 169 7.09 18.10 16.01
N ARG A 170 7.65 16.89 15.98
CA ARG A 170 8.17 16.22 17.18
C ARG A 170 9.36 17.04 17.71
N ALA A 171 9.45 17.19 19.03
CA ALA A 171 10.65 17.76 19.64
C ALA A 171 11.87 16.90 19.27
N ALA A 172 12.95 17.55 18.81
CA ALA A 172 14.21 16.88 18.51
C ALA A 172 14.71 16.08 19.73
N VAL A 173 15.34 14.94 19.49
CA VAL A 173 16.01 14.14 20.53
C VAL A 173 17.12 15.01 21.15
N PRO A 174 17.24 15.11 22.49
CA PRO A 174 18.33 15.86 23.10
C PRO A 174 19.69 15.24 22.76
N ASP A 175 20.65 16.12 22.49
CA ASP A 175 22.05 15.81 22.29
C ASP A 175 22.59 14.99 23.50
N PRO A 176 23.24 13.82 23.30
CA PRO A 176 23.74 12.97 24.39
C PRO A 176 24.89 13.59 25.20
N THR A 177 25.29 14.82 24.91
CA THR A 177 26.41 15.51 25.57
C THR A 177 26.02 16.41 26.75
N VAL A 178 24.74 16.57 27.08
CA VAL A 178 24.33 17.36 28.26
C VAL A 178 24.10 16.46 29.46
N THR A 179 25.08 16.44 30.36
CA THR A 179 25.00 15.86 31.70
C THR A 179 23.78 16.43 32.45
N ALA A 180 22.82 15.57 32.75
CA ALA A 180 21.60 15.92 33.45
C ALA A 180 21.88 16.35 34.90
N SER A 181 21.88 17.66 35.16
CA SER A 181 21.64 18.20 36.50
C SER A 181 20.14 18.14 36.78
N ILE A 182 19.74 17.19 37.63
CA ILE A 182 18.36 16.96 38.07
C ILE A 182 17.88 18.18 38.86
N SER A 183 16.87 18.89 38.33
CA SER A 183 16.02 19.79 39.11
C SER A 183 14.64 19.14 39.26
N PRO A 184 14.17 18.84 40.48
CA PRO A 184 12.90 18.17 40.71
C PRO A 184 11.79 19.22 40.78
N ASN A 185 11.23 19.62 39.63
CA ASN A 185 9.88 20.20 39.53
C ASN A 185 9.52 20.46 38.07
N VAL A 186 9.08 19.42 37.35
CA VAL A 186 8.29 19.59 36.13
C VAL A 186 7.09 18.64 36.22
N LEU A 187 5.90 19.23 36.16
CA LEU A 187 4.60 18.56 36.13
C LEU A 187 4.58 17.42 35.10
N PRO A 188 3.80 16.34 35.31
CA PRO A 188 3.75 15.22 34.39
C PRO A 188 3.23 15.68 33.02
N GLN A 189 4.13 15.71 32.04
CA GLN A 189 3.76 15.88 30.64
C GLN A 189 2.83 14.73 30.26
N THR A 190 1.59 15.05 29.86
CA THR A 190 0.65 14.07 29.33
C THR A 190 1.31 13.30 28.19
N LYS A 191 1.38 11.96 28.32
CA LYS A 191 1.92 11.10 27.25
C LYS A 191 1.19 11.45 25.93
N PRO A 192 1.92 11.67 24.82
CA PRO A 192 1.29 11.86 23.52
C PRO A 192 0.38 10.66 23.21
N ILE A 193 -0.88 10.93 22.86
CA ILE A 193 -1.83 9.89 22.46
C ILE A 193 -1.38 9.37 21.09
N ASP A 194 -1.24 8.05 20.98
CA ASP A 194 -0.94 7.40 19.71
C ASP A 194 -2.14 7.55 18.75
N PRO A 195 -2.00 8.26 17.61
CA PRO A 195 -3.10 8.48 16.67
C PRO A 195 -3.55 7.20 15.96
N PHE A 196 -2.79 6.11 16.08
CA PHE A 196 -3.08 4.82 15.46
C PHE A 196 -3.66 3.80 16.44
N MET A 197 -3.94 4.21 17.68
CA MET A 197 -4.68 3.41 18.64
C MET A 197 -6.18 3.77 18.65
N PRO A 198 -7.06 2.81 18.98
CA PRO A 198 -8.48 3.08 19.14
C PRO A 198 -8.76 4.02 20.33
N PRO A 199 -9.85 4.82 20.30
CA PRO A 199 -10.86 4.87 19.23
C PRO A 199 -10.37 5.60 17.98
N TYR A 200 -10.56 4.98 16.81
CA TYR A 200 -10.20 5.58 15.54
C TYR A 200 -11.17 6.70 15.15
N ASN A 201 -10.66 7.70 14.43
CA ASN A 201 -11.53 8.66 13.77
C ASN A 201 -12.35 7.95 12.68
N GLU A 202 -13.68 7.95 12.81
CA GLU A 202 -14.61 7.25 11.91
C GLU A 202 -14.49 7.71 10.44
N ASN A 203 -14.09 8.96 10.21
CA ASN A 203 -13.89 9.49 8.87
C ASN A 203 -12.51 9.17 8.31
N LEU A 204 -11.53 8.81 9.14
CA LEU A 204 -10.24 8.29 8.66
C LEU A 204 -10.22 6.76 8.55
N TYR A 205 -11.10 6.06 9.25
CA TYR A 205 -11.19 4.59 9.24
C TYR A 205 -11.74 4.05 7.92
N VAL A 206 -11.00 3.14 7.28
CA VAL A 206 -11.41 2.48 6.02
C VAL A 206 -11.88 1.05 6.28
N GLY A 207 -11.17 0.31 7.11
CA GLY A 207 -11.47 -1.08 7.44
C GLY A 207 -10.33 -1.78 8.18
N GLU A 208 -10.55 -3.06 8.50
CA GLU A 208 -9.59 -3.93 9.17
C GLU A 208 -9.29 -5.17 8.34
N LEU A 209 -8.06 -5.65 8.46
CA LEU A 209 -7.59 -6.90 7.88
C LEU A 209 -7.13 -7.82 9.01
N ARG A 210 -7.25 -9.12 8.81
CA ARG A 210 -6.65 -10.13 9.67
C ARG A 210 -5.89 -11.10 8.79
N ASP A 211 -4.66 -11.39 9.16
CA ASP A 211 -3.90 -12.44 8.52
C ASP A 211 -4.47 -13.80 8.93
N GLU A 212 -4.67 -14.69 7.95
CA GLU A 212 -5.31 -16.00 8.21
C GLU A 212 -4.36 -16.96 8.92
N ASP A 213 -3.05 -16.81 8.73
CA ASP A 213 -2.04 -17.74 9.24
C ASP A 213 -1.48 -17.27 10.59
N SER A 214 -1.13 -15.98 10.72
CA SER A 214 -0.55 -15.44 11.95
C SER A 214 -1.58 -14.88 12.94
N GLU A 215 -2.84 -14.76 12.51
CA GLU A 215 -3.92 -14.07 13.23
C GLU A 215 -3.68 -12.58 13.50
N ASP A 216 -2.59 -11.99 13.00
CA ASP A 216 -2.28 -10.57 13.18
C ASP A 216 -3.37 -9.69 12.58
N GLU A 217 -3.77 -8.67 13.35
CA GLU A 217 -4.78 -7.72 12.95
C GLU A 217 -4.15 -6.40 12.49
N TYR A 218 -4.74 -5.81 11.45
CA TYR A 218 -4.34 -4.54 10.89
C TYR A 218 -5.54 -3.61 10.73
N VAL A 219 -5.27 -2.31 10.81
CA VAL A 219 -6.23 -1.26 10.49
C VAL A 219 -5.75 -0.46 9.28
N VAL A 220 -6.67 -0.16 8.36
CA VAL A 220 -6.43 0.71 7.22
C VAL A 220 -7.04 2.07 7.50
N LEU A 221 -6.20 3.09 7.56
CA LEU A 221 -6.58 4.48 7.82
C LEU A 221 -6.19 5.41 6.68
N MET A 222 -6.99 6.43 6.42
CA MET A 222 -6.62 7.54 5.56
C MET A 222 -5.51 8.37 6.20
N ASN A 223 -4.54 8.82 5.40
CA ASN A 223 -3.53 9.75 5.91
C ASN A 223 -4.18 11.11 6.22
N LYS A 224 -4.22 11.47 7.50
CA LYS A 224 -4.77 12.74 8.00
C LYS A 224 -4.14 13.97 7.35
N PHE A 225 -2.84 13.94 7.08
CA PHE A 225 -2.10 15.06 6.49
C PHE A 225 -1.77 14.73 5.03
N SER A 226 -2.79 14.79 4.19
CA SER A 226 -2.74 14.33 2.81
C SER A 226 -2.22 15.43 1.88
N VAL A 227 -1.11 15.17 1.22
CA VAL A 227 -0.60 16.01 0.12
C VAL A 227 -1.06 15.46 -1.24
N VAL A 228 -1.32 14.15 -1.31
CA VAL A 228 -1.84 13.46 -2.50
C VAL A 228 -3.17 12.77 -2.13
N PRO A 229 -4.23 12.96 -2.94
CA PRO A 229 -5.52 12.32 -2.71
C PRO A 229 -5.39 10.80 -2.59
N ASN A 230 -6.25 10.17 -1.80
CA ASN A 230 -6.31 8.70 -1.65
C ASN A 230 -5.06 8.05 -1.03
N HIS A 231 -4.12 8.82 -0.45
CA HIS A 231 -3.01 8.26 0.33
C HIS A 231 -3.54 7.64 1.63
N PHE A 232 -3.29 6.35 1.83
CA PHE A 232 -3.71 5.59 3.00
C PHE A 232 -2.56 4.80 3.65
N LEU A 233 -2.83 4.27 4.85
CA LEU A 233 -1.88 3.62 5.74
C LEU A 233 -2.41 2.22 6.09
N LEU A 234 -1.54 1.21 6.10
CA LEU A 234 -1.74 -0.08 6.75
C LEU A 234 -0.98 -0.06 8.06
N ILE A 235 -1.67 -0.25 9.18
CA ILE A 235 -1.10 -0.10 10.52
C ILE A 235 -1.35 -1.38 11.30
N SER A 236 -0.36 -1.87 12.04
CA SER A 236 -0.58 -2.99 12.97
C SER A 236 -1.60 -2.55 14.03
N LYS A 237 -2.58 -3.39 14.38
CA LYS A 237 -3.59 -3.00 15.37
C LYS A 237 -3.02 -2.99 16.78
N GLU A 238 -2.17 -3.95 17.09
CA GLU A 238 -1.30 -3.91 18.26
C GLU A 238 -0.10 -2.99 18.00
N TYR A 239 0.35 -2.30 19.03
CA TYR A 239 1.53 -1.46 18.93
C TYR A 239 2.75 -2.31 18.63
N GLN A 240 3.33 -2.11 17.44
CA GLN A 240 4.66 -2.58 17.08
C GLN A 240 5.54 -1.36 16.79
N SER A 241 6.84 -1.47 17.04
CA SER A 241 7.76 -0.36 16.77
C SER A 241 7.98 -0.16 15.27
N GLN A 242 7.97 1.08 14.80
CA GLN A 242 8.38 1.50 13.44
C GLN A 242 9.85 1.20 13.15
N SER A 243 10.65 0.90 14.18
CA SER A 243 12.04 0.45 14.05
C SER A 243 12.18 -1.08 14.02
N SER A 244 11.06 -1.81 13.92
CA SER A 244 11.05 -3.25 13.66
C SER A 244 11.03 -3.54 12.16
N ALA A 245 11.60 -4.67 11.77
CA ALA A 245 11.57 -5.12 10.38
C ALA A 245 10.14 -5.48 9.94
N LEU A 246 9.92 -5.45 8.63
CA LEU A 246 8.71 -6.02 8.04
C LEU A 246 8.73 -7.53 8.24
N LEU A 247 7.65 -8.06 8.78
CA LEU A 247 7.45 -9.49 8.96
C LEU A 247 6.81 -10.08 7.69
N PRO A 248 6.86 -11.41 7.49
CA PRO A 248 6.27 -12.06 6.32
C PRO A 248 4.81 -11.64 6.04
N GLN A 249 3.98 -11.59 7.08
CA GLN A 249 2.58 -11.16 6.99
C GLN A 249 2.45 -9.70 6.53
N ASP A 250 3.35 -8.80 6.97
CA ASP A 250 3.32 -7.41 6.53
C ASP A 250 3.58 -7.29 5.02
N LEU A 251 4.53 -8.08 4.52
CA LEU A 251 4.89 -8.13 3.11
C LEU A 251 3.74 -8.67 2.27
N VAL A 252 3.12 -9.78 2.71
CA VAL A 252 1.97 -10.41 2.04
C VAL A 252 0.77 -9.48 2.01
N GLN A 253 0.39 -8.89 3.15
CA GLN A 253 -0.75 -7.95 3.21
C GLN A 253 -0.49 -6.70 2.37
N THR A 254 0.76 -6.20 2.35
CA THR A 254 1.14 -5.08 1.49
C THR A 254 0.98 -5.41 0.02
N TYR A 255 1.50 -6.56 -0.41
CA TYR A 255 1.41 -7.00 -1.81
C TYR A 255 -0.03 -7.23 -2.24
N LYS A 256 -0.84 -7.91 -1.42
CA LYS A 256 -2.28 -8.13 -1.68
C LYS A 256 -3.02 -6.81 -1.85
N LEU A 257 -2.76 -5.81 -0.99
CA LEU A 257 -3.37 -4.48 -1.13
C LEU A 257 -2.95 -3.76 -2.41
N LEU A 258 -1.69 -3.90 -2.86
CA LEU A 258 -1.24 -3.34 -4.14
C LEU A 258 -1.93 -4.02 -5.34
N VAL A 259 -2.09 -5.34 -5.30
CA VAL A 259 -2.83 -6.10 -6.33
C VAL A 259 -4.29 -5.62 -6.39
N GLU A 260 -4.95 -5.49 -5.24
CA GLU A 260 -6.33 -5.01 -5.16
C GLU A 260 -6.48 -3.55 -5.60
N ALA A 261 -5.52 -2.68 -5.27
CA ALA A 261 -5.47 -1.32 -5.77
C ALA A 261 -5.42 -1.30 -7.30
N ARG A 262 -4.53 -2.09 -7.92
CA ARG A 262 -4.45 -2.21 -9.38
C ARG A 262 -5.78 -2.70 -9.99
N LYS A 263 -6.42 -3.71 -9.40
CA LYS A 263 -7.72 -4.24 -9.87
C LYS A 263 -8.85 -3.22 -9.80
N THR A 264 -8.82 -2.34 -8.79
CA THR A 264 -9.81 -1.27 -8.60
C THR A 264 -9.48 0.01 -9.38
N GLY A 265 -8.41 0.00 -10.19
CA GLY A 265 -7.98 1.14 -11.00
C GLY A 265 -7.15 2.18 -10.24
N ILE A 266 -6.81 1.92 -8.98
CA ILE A 266 -5.92 2.77 -8.17
C ILE A 266 -4.48 2.30 -8.39
N LYS A 267 -3.73 3.02 -9.22
CA LYS A 267 -2.28 2.81 -9.31
C LYS A 267 -1.62 3.35 -8.05
N SER A 268 -0.87 2.52 -7.35
CA SER A 268 -0.13 2.91 -6.15
C SER A 268 1.13 2.08 -5.97
N PHE A 269 2.04 2.57 -5.14
CA PHE A 269 3.10 1.77 -4.56
C PHE A 269 3.07 1.92 -3.04
N ALA A 270 3.69 0.99 -2.32
CA ALA A 270 3.82 1.04 -0.88
C ALA A 270 5.22 1.48 -0.47
N PHE A 271 5.36 2.09 0.70
CA PHE A 271 6.64 2.41 1.28
C PHE A 271 6.65 2.28 2.80
N TYR A 272 7.82 1.97 3.34
CA TYR A 272 8.06 1.82 4.77
C TYR A 272 9.33 2.59 5.17
N ASN A 273 9.23 3.38 6.24
CA ASN A 273 10.36 4.14 6.80
C ASN A 273 10.75 3.46 8.11
N CYS A 274 11.85 2.70 8.13
CA CYS A 274 12.27 1.92 9.30
C CYS A 274 13.42 2.60 10.05
N GLY A 275 13.26 2.84 11.34
CA GLY A 275 14.30 3.41 12.21
C GLY A 275 14.36 4.93 12.22
N ASP A 276 15.14 5.47 13.15
CA ASP A 276 15.13 6.90 13.51
C ASP A 276 15.63 7.82 12.39
N PHE A 277 16.48 7.32 11.48
CA PHE A 277 17.02 8.13 10.37
C PHE A 277 16.26 7.96 9.05
N SER A 278 15.15 7.21 9.05
CA SER A 278 14.39 6.91 7.82
C SER A 278 13.42 8.01 7.38
N GLY A 279 13.24 9.05 8.20
CA GLY A 279 12.20 10.08 8.00
C GLY A 279 10.81 9.65 8.50
N ALA A 280 10.74 8.68 9.41
CA ALA A 280 9.49 8.25 10.03
C ALA A 280 8.98 9.24 11.09
N SER A 281 7.71 9.65 10.99
CA SER A 281 7.12 10.61 11.95
C SER A 281 6.31 9.98 13.09
N GLN A 282 5.96 8.69 13.00
CA GLN A 282 5.15 7.97 13.99
C GLN A 282 5.87 6.70 14.44
N PRO A 283 5.93 6.42 15.76
CA PRO A 283 6.67 5.28 16.30
C PRO A 283 5.91 3.95 16.18
N HIS A 284 4.60 3.98 15.96
CA HIS A 284 3.78 2.80 15.73
C HIS A 284 3.91 2.35 14.27
N LYS A 285 4.24 1.08 14.07
CA LYS A 285 4.45 0.38 12.79
C LYS A 285 3.32 0.63 11.79
N HIS A 286 3.67 1.26 10.68
CA HIS A 286 2.75 1.57 9.59
C HIS A 286 3.46 1.55 8.24
N ILE A 287 2.77 1.03 7.23
CA ILE A 287 3.16 1.01 5.82
C ILE A 287 2.24 1.97 5.07
N GLN A 288 2.81 2.77 4.19
CA GLN A 288 2.10 3.85 3.52
C GLN A 288 1.88 3.50 2.05
N PHE A 289 0.69 3.75 1.53
CA PHE A 289 0.32 3.51 0.14
C PHE A 289 0.16 4.84 -0.57
N PHE A 290 1.07 5.10 -1.51
CA PHE A 290 1.12 6.34 -2.25
C PHE A 290 0.50 6.15 -3.65
N PRO A 291 -0.59 6.88 -3.97
CA PRO A 291 -1.18 6.84 -5.29
C PRO A 291 -0.28 7.47 -6.35
N ILE A 292 -0.26 6.87 -7.53
CA ILE A 292 0.49 7.32 -8.70
C ILE A 292 -0.52 7.85 -9.72
N ASP A 293 -0.12 8.85 -10.49
CA ASP A 293 -0.91 9.33 -11.63
C ASP A 293 -1.23 8.15 -12.59
N PRO A 294 -2.48 7.98 -13.03
CA PRO A 294 -2.85 6.92 -13.98
C PRO A 294 -2.05 6.93 -15.29
N THR A 295 -1.51 8.07 -15.71
CA THR A 295 -0.67 8.21 -16.90
C THR A 295 0.76 7.71 -16.68
N GLU A 296 1.19 7.61 -15.43
CA GLU A 296 2.53 7.16 -15.06
C GLU A 296 2.60 5.63 -14.92
N ALA A 297 3.80 5.09 -15.13
CA ALA A 297 4.06 3.65 -15.09
C ALA A 297 4.49 3.15 -13.70
N GLY A 298 4.78 4.04 -12.75
CA GLY A 298 5.41 3.72 -11.48
C GLY A 298 5.99 4.98 -10.81
N PRO A 299 6.55 4.88 -9.60
CA PRO A 299 7.45 5.92 -9.10
C PRO A 299 8.65 6.08 -10.05
N PRO A 300 9.28 7.26 -10.17
CA PRO A 300 10.40 7.46 -11.09
C PRO A 300 11.52 6.42 -11.00
N ILE A 301 11.90 5.97 -9.79
CA ILE A 301 12.93 4.95 -9.60
C ILE A 301 12.62 3.62 -10.31
N GLU A 302 11.33 3.30 -10.50
CA GLU A 302 10.85 2.10 -11.18
C GLU A 302 11.33 2.05 -12.64
N ARG A 303 11.45 3.23 -13.29
CA ARG A 303 11.94 3.33 -14.67
C ARG A 303 13.37 2.81 -14.76
N LEU A 304 14.23 3.18 -13.81
CA LEU A 304 15.61 2.69 -13.76
C LEU A 304 15.64 1.19 -13.47
N ALA A 305 14.90 0.73 -12.45
CA ALA A 305 14.85 -0.68 -12.06
C ALA A 305 14.45 -1.62 -13.21
N ARG A 306 13.46 -1.23 -14.03
CA ARG A 306 13.04 -1.98 -15.23
C ARG A 306 14.13 -2.06 -16.30
N THR A 307 14.87 -0.98 -16.49
CA THR A 307 15.93 -0.92 -17.52
C THR A 307 17.23 -1.58 -17.11
N THR A 308 17.43 -1.86 -15.81
CA THR A 308 18.64 -2.54 -15.33
C THR A 308 18.66 -3.98 -15.84
N ASN A 309 19.73 -4.31 -16.57
CA ASN A 309 19.98 -5.68 -17.03
C ASN A 309 20.47 -6.53 -15.86
N ILE A 310 19.78 -7.63 -15.59
CA ILE A 310 20.12 -8.54 -14.48
C ILE A 310 20.46 -9.91 -15.05
N GLN A 311 21.57 -10.49 -14.58
CA GLN A 311 22.01 -11.81 -15.04
C GLN A 311 21.16 -12.92 -14.42
N THR A 312 20.71 -12.74 -13.17
CA THR A 312 19.95 -13.73 -12.43
C THR A 312 18.70 -13.07 -11.83
N PRO A 313 17.50 -13.33 -12.38
CA PRO A 313 16.26 -12.70 -11.93
C PRO A 313 15.91 -12.93 -10.45
N SER A 314 16.35 -14.04 -9.87
CA SER A 314 16.09 -14.42 -8.49
C SER A 314 17.09 -13.86 -7.47
N LYS A 315 17.98 -12.95 -7.87
CA LYS A 315 18.96 -12.34 -6.96
C LYS A 315 18.76 -10.82 -6.87
N PRO A 316 19.09 -10.21 -5.72
CA PRO A 316 19.18 -8.77 -5.62
C PRO A 316 20.20 -8.18 -6.61
N PHE A 317 19.98 -6.94 -7.00
CA PHE A 317 20.87 -6.15 -7.84
C PHE A 317 20.92 -4.70 -7.37
N THR A 318 21.90 -3.94 -7.86
CA THR A 318 22.06 -2.52 -7.60
C THR A 318 21.82 -1.72 -8.88
N ILE A 319 21.17 -0.56 -8.76
CA ILE A 319 21.05 0.42 -9.85
C ILE A 319 22.27 1.33 -9.79
N SER A 320 23.29 1.03 -10.61
CA SER A 320 24.59 1.73 -10.60
C SER A 320 24.51 3.21 -10.99
N LYS A 321 23.42 3.64 -11.65
CA LYS A 321 23.17 5.06 -11.98
C LYS A 321 22.84 5.92 -10.76
N LEU A 322 22.46 5.32 -9.63
CA LEU A 322 22.12 6.07 -8.41
C LEU A 322 23.38 6.34 -7.58
N PRO A 323 23.55 7.56 -7.03
CA PRO A 323 24.77 7.97 -6.33
C PRO A 323 24.82 7.50 -4.87
N TYR A 324 23.96 6.57 -4.48
CA TYR A 324 23.82 6.04 -3.12
C TYR A 324 23.58 4.54 -3.16
N ALA A 325 23.89 3.87 -2.05
CA ALA A 325 23.62 2.45 -1.85
C ALA A 325 22.14 2.16 -2.05
N ASN A 326 21.84 1.21 -2.94
CA ASN A 326 20.49 0.76 -3.20
C ASN A 326 20.52 -0.73 -3.53
N HIS A 327 19.60 -1.47 -2.90
CA HIS A 327 19.45 -2.91 -3.07
C HIS A 327 18.05 -3.14 -3.62
N VAL A 328 17.95 -3.82 -4.75
CA VAL A 328 16.68 -4.01 -5.46
C VAL A 328 16.49 -5.48 -5.77
N PHE A 329 15.30 -6.00 -5.55
CA PHE A 329 14.90 -7.34 -5.95
C PHE A 329 13.78 -7.24 -6.97
N ARG A 330 13.90 -7.95 -8.09
CA ARG A 330 12.85 -8.02 -9.12
C ARG A 330 11.91 -9.17 -8.81
N LEU A 331 10.64 -8.86 -8.60
CA LEU A 331 9.61 -9.83 -8.28
C LEU A 331 9.15 -10.56 -9.55
N PRO A 332 8.81 -11.86 -9.46
CA PRO A 332 8.21 -12.59 -10.57
C PRO A 332 6.90 -11.93 -11.05
N HIS A 333 6.71 -11.83 -12.37
CA HIS A 333 5.53 -11.16 -12.95
C HIS A 333 4.21 -11.90 -12.64
N ASP A 334 4.29 -13.21 -12.46
CA ASP A 334 3.19 -14.11 -12.11
C ASP A 334 2.94 -14.22 -10.61
N LEU A 335 3.73 -13.54 -9.76
CA LEU A 335 3.63 -13.62 -8.30
C LEU A 335 2.22 -13.32 -7.76
N GLN A 336 1.45 -12.46 -8.43
CA GLN A 336 0.05 -12.16 -8.07
C GLN A 336 -0.94 -13.33 -8.26
N TYR A 337 -0.55 -14.36 -9.00
CA TYR A 337 -1.36 -15.55 -9.29
C TYR A 337 -0.90 -16.78 -8.50
N GLU A 338 0.19 -16.67 -7.76
CA GLU A 338 0.71 -17.73 -6.90
C GLU A 338 -0.16 -17.92 -5.66
N ASP A 339 -0.07 -19.11 -5.05
CA ASP A 339 -0.72 -19.36 -3.76
C ASP A 339 -0.10 -18.54 -2.61
N GLY A 340 -0.79 -18.51 -1.47
CA GLY A 340 -0.38 -17.73 -0.30
C GLY A 340 0.98 -18.13 0.27
N GLU A 341 1.32 -19.42 0.26
CA GLU A 341 2.59 -19.92 0.81
C GLU A 341 3.77 -19.49 -0.06
N LYS A 342 3.68 -19.72 -1.39
CA LYS A 342 4.74 -19.36 -2.33
C LYS A 342 4.88 -17.85 -2.47
N LEU A 343 3.77 -17.10 -2.41
CA LEU A 343 3.78 -15.64 -2.31
C LEU A 343 4.58 -15.19 -1.08
N GLY A 344 4.21 -15.70 0.11
CA GLY A 344 4.86 -15.37 1.37
C GLY A 344 6.35 -15.70 1.39
N ARG A 345 6.73 -16.90 0.92
CA ARG A 345 8.12 -17.34 0.81
C ARG A 345 8.93 -16.41 -0.10
N THR A 346 8.44 -16.15 -1.32
CA THR A 346 9.15 -15.31 -2.30
C THR A 346 9.38 -13.90 -1.78
N LEU A 347 8.35 -13.29 -1.18
CA LEU A 347 8.46 -11.94 -0.61
C LEU A 347 9.42 -11.88 0.58
N THR A 348 9.37 -12.90 1.44
CA THR A 348 10.25 -12.99 2.62
C THR A 348 11.70 -13.18 2.22
N GLU A 349 11.98 -14.10 1.29
CA GLU A 349 13.33 -14.33 0.76
C GLU A 349 13.89 -13.07 0.09
N ALA A 350 13.07 -12.39 -0.73
CA ALA A 350 13.45 -11.11 -1.33
C ALA A 350 13.79 -10.06 -0.27
N PHE A 351 12.92 -9.87 0.73
CA PHE A 351 13.14 -8.87 1.77
C PHE A 351 14.36 -9.18 2.64
N LEU A 352 14.56 -10.45 3.04
CA LEU A 352 15.72 -10.86 3.84
C LEU A 352 17.04 -10.66 3.08
N ALA A 353 17.08 -11.03 1.80
CA ALA A 353 18.27 -10.80 0.97
C ALA A 353 18.61 -9.30 0.86
N LEU A 354 17.59 -8.45 0.70
CA LEU A 354 17.76 -7.00 0.68
C LEU A 354 18.21 -6.43 2.03
N LEU A 355 17.64 -6.94 3.12
CA LEU A 355 17.97 -6.52 4.48
C LEU A 355 19.41 -6.86 4.83
N ASP A 356 19.87 -8.06 4.47
CA ASP A 356 21.25 -8.50 4.68
C ASP A 356 22.26 -7.61 3.92
N LEU A 357 21.97 -7.28 2.66
CA LEU A 357 22.78 -6.33 1.88
C LEU A 357 22.76 -4.91 2.49
N GLY A 358 21.62 -4.48 3.01
CA GLY A 358 21.48 -3.22 3.73
C GLY A 358 22.35 -3.17 4.99
N ILE A 359 22.32 -4.24 5.80
CA ILE A 359 23.15 -4.40 7.00
C ILE A 359 24.64 -4.45 6.62
N SER A 360 24.99 -5.20 5.57
CA SER A 360 26.34 -5.26 5.02
C SER A 360 26.84 -3.87 4.62
N THR A 361 25.99 -3.05 3.98
CA THR A 361 26.34 -1.65 3.65
C THR A 361 26.62 -0.83 4.90
N VAL A 362 25.77 -0.93 5.92
CA VAL A 362 25.94 -0.21 7.19
C VAL A 362 27.23 -0.64 7.91
N ARG A 363 27.59 -1.93 7.88
CA ARG A 363 28.83 -2.44 8.50
C ARG A 363 30.10 -1.89 7.86
N HIS A 364 30.06 -1.51 6.59
CA HIS A 364 31.19 -0.91 5.87
C HIS A 364 31.24 0.61 5.97
N ALA A 365 30.34 1.23 6.75
CA ALA A 365 30.32 2.66 7.00
C ALA A 365 30.85 2.96 8.41
N PRO A 366 32.14 3.29 8.57
CA PRO A 366 32.79 3.43 9.88
C PRO A 366 32.21 4.59 10.72
N ASP A 367 31.61 5.58 10.06
CA ASP A 367 30.98 6.77 10.64
C ASP A 367 29.45 6.62 10.78
N TYR A 368 28.91 5.41 10.66
CA TYR A 368 27.48 5.17 10.84
C TYR A 368 27.06 5.42 12.30
N PRO A 369 25.93 6.12 12.56
CA PRO A 369 25.48 6.40 13.91
C PRO A 369 25.24 5.13 14.74
N ILE A 370 25.59 5.17 16.02
CA ILE A 370 25.38 4.06 16.95
C ILE A 370 23.88 3.78 17.08
N GLY A 371 23.46 2.54 16.86
CA GLY A 371 22.07 2.13 17.04
C GLY A 371 21.63 1.09 16.02
N ARG A 372 20.31 0.97 15.86
CA ARG A 372 19.72 0.07 14.86
C ARG A 372 19.88 0.67 13.45
N PRO A 373 20.17 -0.15 12.44
CA PRO A 373 20.15 0.29 11.05
C PRO A 373 18.80 0.91 10.69
N SER A 374 18.84 2.09 10.08
CA SER A 374 17.67 2.74 9.49
C SER A 374 17.66 2.50 7.99
N TYR A 375 16.48 2.31 7.41
CA TYR A 375 16.33 2.08 5.98
C TYR A 375 14.95 2.47 5.48
N ASN A 376 14.87 2.73 4.18
CA ASN A 376 13.63 2.90 3.47
C ASN A 376 13.34 1.65 2.63
N VAL A 377 12.08 1.23 2.61
CA VAL A 377 11.57 0.25 1.66
C VAL A 377 10.62 0.94 0.71
N ILE A 378 10.76 0.65 -0.58
CA ILE A 378 9.79 1.00 -1.63
C ILE A 378 9.34 -0.31 -2.24
N PHE A 379 8.04 -0.53 -2.32
CA PHE A 379 7.46 -1.82 -2.69
C PHE A 379 6.41 -1.60 -3.77
N THR A 380 6.70 -2.11 -4.97
CA THR A 380 5.79 -2.12 -6.11
C THR A 380 5.39 -3.56 -6.44
N LEU A 381 4.55 -3.75 -7.45
CA LEU A 381 4.19 -5.10 -7.92
C LEU A 381 5.31 -5.77 -8.73
N GLU A 382 6.37 -5.04 -9.08
CA GLU A 382 7.48 -5.52 -9.92
C GLU A 382 8.81 -5.54 -9.17
N HIS A 383 9.02 -4.65 -8.18
CA HIS A 383 10.27 -4.55 -7.46
C HIS A 383 10.07 -4.26 -5.98
N MET A 384 11.00 -4.75 -5.17
CA MET A 384 11.21 -4.32 -3.79
C MET A 384 12.57 -3.64 -3.72
N HIS A 385 12.60 -2.41 -3.20
CA HIS A 385 13.82 -1.64 -3.01
C HIS A 385 14.08 -1.48 -1.52
N LEU A 386 15.35 -1.61 -1.11
CA LEU A 386 15.83 -1.27 0.20
C LEU A 386 16.98 -0.27 0.07
N ILE A 387 16.84 0.86 0.77
CA ILE A 387 17.83 1.94 0.78
C ILE A 387 18.25 2.17 2.23
N PRO A 388 19.51 1.85 2.60
CA PRO A 388 19.98 2.12 3.95
C PRO A 388 20.18 3.64 4.15
N ARG A 389 19.89 4.12 5.36
CA ARG A 389 19.77 5.55 5.70
C ARG A 389 20.69 5.94 6.85
N ARG A 390 21.35 7.10 6.73
CA ARG A 390 22.24 7.64 7.75
C ARG A 390 21.62 8.78 8.56
N CYS A 391 20.87 9.66 7.91
CA CYS A 391 20.18 10.78 8.57
C CYS A 391 18.84 11.05 7.89
N GLU A 392 17.89 11.64 8.62
CA GLU A 392 16.53 11.87 8.12
C GLU A 392 16.40 13.08 7.20
N ALA A 393 17.36 14.01 7.25
CA ALA A 393 17.32 15.26 6.49
C ALA A 393 18.71 15.69 6.03
N TYR A 394 18.74 16.42 4.91
CA TYR A 394 19.95 16.97 4.32
C TYR A 394 20.04 18.48 4.55
N SER A 395 21.18 18.98 5.01
CA SER A 395 21.43 20.42 5.11
C SER A 395 22.15 20.91 3.86
N LEU A 396 21.53 21.83 3.12
CA LEU A 396 22.14 22.43 1.93
C LEU A 396 23.34 23.33 2.33
N PRO A 397 24.55 23.09 1.79
CA PRO A 397 25.77 23.80 2.22
C PRO A 397 25.72 25.33 2.03
N GLU A 398 25.04 25.81 0.98
CA GLU A 398 25.09 27.22 0.60
C GLU A 398 24.23 28.14 1.45
N LYS A 399 23.13 27.62 2.05
CA LYS A 399 22.11 28.43 2.74
C LYS A 399 21.62 27.86 4.08
N GLY A 400 22.03 26.65 4.44
CA GLY A 400 21.62 25.99 5.68
C GLY A 400 20.18 25.44 5.67
N ASP A 401 19.51 25.46 4.52
CA ASP A 401 18.16 24.90 4.37
C ASP A 401 18.17 23.38 4.65
N VAL A 402 17.24 22.92 5.49
CA VAL A 402 17.10 21.51 5.87
C VAL A 402 16.01 20.85 5.04
N ILE A 403 16.37 19.81 4.28
CA ILE A 403 15.49 19.06 3.40
C ILE A 403 15.18 17.69 4.03
N PRO A 404 14.00 17.49 4.64
CA PRO A 404 13.62 16.19 5.17
C PRO A 404 13.39 15.19 4.04
N VAL A 405 13.92 13.98 4.19
CA VAL A 405 13.86 12.92 3.17
C VAL A 405 13.37 11.62 3.81
N ASN A 406 12.32 11.05 3.21
CA ASN A 406 11.80 9.71 3.53
C ASN A 406 11.84 8.81 2.28
N SER A 407 11.19 7.64 2.31
CA SER A 407 11.15 6.73 1.17
C SER A 407 10.67 7.38 -0.14
N LEU A 408 9.82 8.40 -0.10
CA LEU A 408 9.34 9.08 -1.30
C LEU A 408 10.47 9.79 -2.04
N GLY A 409 11.44 10.38 -1.33
CA GLY A 409 12.62 10.99 -1.95
C GLY A 409 13.40 9.98 -2.78
N PHE A 410 13.63 8.79 -2.23
CA PHE A 410 14.29 7.68 -2.94
C PHE A 410 13.43 7.05 -4.03
N ALA A 411 12.10 7.16 -3.95
CA ALA A 411 11.19 6.79 -5.04
C ALA A 411 11.28 7.75 -6.23
N GLY A 412 11.99 8.88 -6.08
CA GLY A 412 12.09 9.96 -7.06
C GLY A 412 11.04 11.06 -6.87
N LEU A 413 10.35 11.08 -5.72
CA LEU A 413 9.27 12.00 -5.36
C LEU A 413 9.70 12.87 -4.17
N LEU A 414 10.48 13.91 -4.43
CA LEU A 414 11.00 14.78 -3.36
C LEU A 414 9.94 15.79 -2.90
N LEU A 415 9.79 15.98 -1.58
CA LEU A 415 8.89 16.98 -1.00
C LEU A 415 9.68 18.15 -0.42
N LEU A 416 9.35 19.37 -0.84
CA LEU A 416 9.89 20.61 -0.31
C LEU A 416 8.82 21.39 0.45
N LEU A 417 9.20 21.92 1.61
CA LEU A 417 8.33 22.70 2.47
C LEU A 417 8.36 24.21 2.15
N ALA A 418 9.19 24.65 1.21
CA ALA A 418 9.34 26.05 0.85
C ALA A 418 9.65 26.19 -0.64
N ASP A 419 9.06 27.19 -1.29
CA ASP A 419 9.33 27.50 -2.70
C ASP A 419 10.77 27.93 -2.93
N GLU A 420 11.37 28.63 -1.96
CA GLU A 420 12.77 29.08 -1.97
C GLU A 420 13.76 27.92 -2.11
N ASN A 421 13.42 26.73 -1.60
CA ASN A 421 14.28 25.56 -1.65
C ASN A 421 14.32 24.91 -3.04
N LEU A 422 13.34 25.20 -3.91
CA LEU A 422 13.20 24.54 -5.19
C LEU A 422 14.41 24.78 -6.10
N GLU A 423 14.76 26.05 -6.30
CA GLU A 423 15.89 26.40 -7.17
C GLU A 423 17.23 26.01 -6.54
N ASN A 424 17.36 26.10 -5.21
CA ASN A 424 18.57 25.65 -4.50
C ASN A 424 18.78 24.13 -4.68
N VAL A 425 17.73 23.32 -4.54
CA VAL A 425 17.80 21.86 -4.71
C VAL A 425 18.10 21.49 -6.17
N LYS A 426 17.49 22.17 -7.14
CA LYS A 426 17.79 21.96 -8.57
C LYS A 426 19.24 22.29 -8.91
N ALA A 427 19.77 23.39 -8.38
CA ALA A 427 21.15 23.80 -8.61
C ALA A 427 22.15 22.85 -7.95
N HIS A 428 21.86 22.39 -6.73
CA HIS A 428 22.71 21.43 -6.01
C HIS A 428 22.70 20.03 -6.63
N GLY A 429 21.52 19.59 -7.07
CA GLY A 429 21.26 18.26 -7.63
C GLY A 429 20.56 17.34 -6.62
N VAL A 430 19.44 16.73 -7.03
CA VAL A 430 18.63 15.85 -6.15
C VAL A 430 19.43 14.60 -5.80
N GLY A 431 20.22 14.06 -6.74
CA GLY A 431 21.09 12.93 -6.48
C GLY A 431 22.07 13.18 -5.32
N LYS A 432 22.62 14.39 -5.20
CA LYS A 432 23.54 14.76 -4.11
C LYS A 432 22.84 14.87 -2.77
N VAL A 433 21.61 15.41 -2.75
CA VAL A 433 20.76 15.44 -1.55
C VAL A 433 20.53 14.02 -1.05
N LEU A 434 20.09 13.11 -1.93
CA LEU A 434 19.82 11.71 -1.57
C LEU A 434 21.09 10.95 -1.17
N LYS A 435 22.22 11.22 -1.82
CA LYS A 435 23.54 10.69 -1.41
C LYS A 435 23.89 11.12 0.02
N GLY A 436 23.64 12.38 0.37
CA GLY A 436 23.96 12.92 1.69
C GLY A 436 23.16 12.32 2.85
N VAL A 437 21.94 11.82 2.58
CA VAL A 437 21.09 11.16 3.60
C VAL A 437 21.12 9.62 3.54
N GLY A 438 21.66 9.07 2.46
CA GLY A 438 21.90 7.64 2.28
C GLY A 438 23.31 7.23 2.71
N LEU A 439 23.73 6.04 2.27
CA LEU A 439 25.10 5.56 2.40
C LEU A 439 25.75 5.41 1.03
N GLU A 440 27.08 5.34 1.01
CA GLU A 440 27.83 5.01 -0.21
C GLU A 440 27.62 3.55 -0.61
N SER A 441 27.63 3.29 -1.92
CA SER A 441 27.51 1.93 -2.44
C SER A 441 28.79 1.13 -2.15
N VAL A 442 28.63 -0.07 -1.61
CA VAL A 442 29.73 -1.03 -1.37
C VAL A 442 29.60 -2.28 -2.23
N HIS A 443 28.92 -2.15 -3.38
CA HIS A 443 28.58 -3.28 -4.25
C HIS A 443 29.79 -4.12 -4.66
N GLU A 444 30.91 -3.49 -5.00
CA GLU A 444 32.14 -4.22 -5.38
C GLU A 444 32.69 -5.06 -4.23
N LEU A 445 32.64 -4.56 -2.98
CA LEU A 445 33.05 -5.31 -1.79
C LEU A 445 32.11 -6.49 -1.50
N GLN A 446 30.81 -6.29 -1.71
CA GLN A 446 29.80 -7.35 -1.54
C GLN A 446 29.98 -8.48 -2.55
N LEU A 447 30.35 -8.15 -3.79
CA LEU A 447 30.70 -9.14 -4.81
C LEU A 447 31.99 -9.90 -4.45
N ALA A 448 33.03 -9.18 -4.01
CA ALA A 448 34.32 -9.77 -3.64
C ALA A 448 34.21 -10.76 -2.47
N GLY A 449 33.44 -10.41 -1.42
CA GLY A 449 33.20 -11.31 -0.28
C GLY A 449 32.49 -12.61 -0.68
N THR A 450 31.61 -12.56 -1.68
CA THR A 450 30.90 -13.75 -2.18
C THR A 450 31.84 -14.69 -2.95
N THR A 451 32.83 -14.14 -3.68
CA THR A 451 33.78 -14.96 -4.46
C THR A 451 34.78 -15.70 -3.57
N ASP A 452 35.26 -15.09 -2.49
CA ASP A 452 36.22 -15.74 -1.59
C ASP A 452 35.58 -16.90 -0.79
N GLU A 453 34.30 -16.79 -0.40
CA GLU A 453 33.56 -17.88 0.25
C GLU A 453 33.35 -19.10 -0.67
N THR A 454 33.19 -18.89 -1.99
CA THR A 454 33.03 -20.00 -2.96
C THR A 454 34.33 -20.77 -3.22
N VAL A 455 35.49 -20.10 -3.14
CA VAL A 455 36.80 -20.75 -3.35
C VAL A 455 37.18 -21.63 -2.15
N ASP A 456 36.79 -21.23 -0.93
CA ASP A 456 37.09 -21.99 0.28
C ASP A 456 36.23 -23.26 0.41
N MET A 457 34.97 -23.22 -0.08
CA MET A 457 34.11 -24.42 -0.15
C MET A 457 34.54 -25.44 -1.21
N THR A 458 35.47 -25.10 -2.12
CA THR A 458 36.06 -26.08 -3.06
C THR A 458 37.36 -26.70 -2.53
N ARG A 459 37.85 -26.26 -1.35
CA ARG A 459 39.08 -26.73 -0.69
C ARG A 459 38.84 -27.56 0.58
N MET A 460 37.58 -27.73 0.99
CA MET A 460 37.14 -28.78 1.93
C MET A 460 36.52 -29.94 1.17
#